data_AF-A0A9D9XS22-F1
#
_entry.id   AF-A0A9D9XS22-F1
#
_cell.length_a   1.000
_cell.length_b   1.000
_cell.length_c   1.000
_cell.angle_alpha   90.00
_cell.angle_beta   90.00
_cell.angle_gamma   90.00
#
_symmetry.space_group_name_H-M   'P 1'
#
loop_
_entity.id
_entity.type
_entity.pdbx_description
1 polymer ?
#
loop_
_entity_poly.entity_id
_entity_poly.type
_entity_poly.pdbx_seq_one_letter_code
_entity_poly.pdbx_strand_id
1 'polypeptide(L)'
;MTMEVRRTQPGLFLLLRRLRLPLILLIVVYAVAVFGFTLVPGIDAAGQPWRMGFLHAFYFVSFLGTTIGLGEIPQPFSDAQRLWATASIYATVTAWLYGIGALLSTLQDPLFRRILHENRFAAAVRGLREPFVLLCGYDDAGKLIARELCEEGIGVVVVDRVQERVDSVETDELPLSVPALQANAMHPGTLLTAGVNHPACIATLALTGDDAANLSVSLNAKILAPERQVICVAHHHEHQAAMARVGAEHLINPHDTFAERLAQALIKPSLHVIYESLTTQTSTPMAEPPAFPRGRWLVCGYGRFGRTVHRHLQQVGIEVTAVDLLAPADATIDHVTGSAIDAATLHRARIEHADAIVVATPNDTTNLAIAMLARELNPRLFMVLRQSERRNTPLFRAIDADITTLSGYIVAAEVLRIIRAPQLSYFLRLARQQDEAWVRGLLERMRERIGDEIAETWSIGIDAAAMPAVAAAIRRGRKVTVGDLMRAPDNREIPLSAVPLLLQRREGKSLLPGDEEALAMGDRLLLCGRDAARGRLRWTVSDDRVLRYLLRARAGR
;
A
#
# COMPACT_ATOMS: atom_id res chain seq x y z
N MET A 1 22.48 20.58 -18.97
CA MET A 1 21.78 21.55 -19.84
C MET A 1 20.39 20.99 -20.12
N THR A 2 19.48 21.16 -19.17
CA THR A 2 18.11 20.62 -19.20
C THR A 2 17.20 21.66 -19.84
N MET A 3 16.79 21.42 -21.09
CA MET A 3 15.66 22.14 -21.66
C MET A 3 14.40 21.73 -20.90
N GLU A 4 13.98 22.57 -19.95
CA GLU A 4 12.59 22.61 -19.49
C GLU A 4 11.72 23.00 -20.68
N VAL A 5 11.26 21.99 -21.43
CA VAL A 5 10.10 22.17 -22.30
C VAL A 5 8.94 22.47 -21.38
N ARG A 6 8.57 23.76 -21.27
CA ARG A 6 7.27 24.22 -20.79
C ARG A 6 6.19 23.50 -21.63
N ARG A 7 5.80 22.31 -21.20
CA ARG A 7 4.60 21.64 -21.68
C ARG A 7 3.44 22.53 -21.25
N THR A 8 2.90 23.29 -22.20
CA THR A 8 1.55 23.84 -22.09
C THR A 8 0.64 22.75 -21.53
N GLN A 9 -0.08 23.05 -20.45
CA GLN A 9 -0.93 22.07 -19.78
C GLN A 9 -1.87 21.45 -20.84
N PRO A 10 -1.75 20.14 -21.14
CA PRO A 10 -2.47 19.53 -22.27
C PRO A 10 -3.99 19.68 -22.15
N GLY A 11 -4.50 19.82 -20.91
CA GLY A 11 -5.91 20.12 -20.65
C GLY A 11 -6.34 21.52 -21.11
N LEU A 12 -5.54 22.56 -20.85
CA LEU A 12 -5.84 23.92 -21.31
C LEU A 12 -5.80 24.01 -22.84
N PHE A 13 -4.83 23.35 -23.48
CA PHE A 13 -4.75 23.28 -24.92
C PHE A 13 -5.96 22.56 -25.54
N LEU A 14 -6.38 21.43 -24.96
CA LEU A 14 -7.56 20.69 -25.40
C LEU A 14 -8.85 21.52 -25.23
N LEU A 15 -9.00 22.20 -24.09
CA LEU A 15 -10.11 23.10 -23.80
C LEU A 15 -10.18 24.24 -24.84
N LEU A 16 -9.06 24.94 -25.07
CA LEU A 16 -8.99 26.02 -26.05
C LEU A 16 -9.25 25.52 -27.47
N ARG A 17 -8.78 24.33 -27.83
CA ARG A 17 -9.04 23.73 -29.15
C ARG A 17 -10.52 23.41 -29.35
N ARG A 18 -11.19 22.85 -28.34
CA ARG A 18 -12.63 22.52 -28.41
C ARG A 18 -13.52 23.76 -28.35
N LEU A 19 -13.14 24.77 -27.56
CA LEU A 19 -13.87 26.04 -27.44
C LEU A 19 -13.55 27.04 -28.56
N ARG A 20 -12.56 26.77 -29.41
CA ARG A 20 -12.15 27.68 -30.49
C ARG A 20 -13.32 28.08 -31.39
N LEU A 21 -14.07 27.11 -31.91
CA LEU A 21 -15.17 27.39 -32.84
C LEU A 21 -16.32 28.17 -32.16
N PRO A 22 -16.81 27.77 -30.96
CA PRO A 22 -17.78 28.57 -30.22
C PRO A 22 -17.32 29.98 -29.89
N LEU A 23 -16.07 30.16 -29.47
CA LEU A 23 -15.50 31.48 -29.15
C LEU A 23 -15.41 32.36 -30.40
N ILE A 24 -14.93 31.81 -31.53
CA ILE A 24 -14.88 32.54 -32.80
C ILE A 24 -16.29 32.93 -33.24
N LEU A 25 -17.25 32.01 -33.17
CA LEU A 25 -18.64 32.29 -33.52
C LEU A 25 -19.20 33.43 -32.67
N LEU A 26 -18.99 33.39 -31.35
CA LEU A 26 -19.44 34.43 -30.44
C LEU A 26 -18.82 35.79 -30.77
N ILE A 27 -17.50 35.83 -30.98
CA ILE A 27 -16.77 37.06 -31.34
C ILE A 27 -17.28 37.63 -32.67
N VAL A 28 -17.45 36.78 -33.69
CA VAL A 28 -17.92 37.21 -35.01
C VAL A 28 -19.36 37.72 -34.95
N VAL A 29 -20.25 37.01 -34.26
CA VAL A 29 -21.65 37.43 -34.09
C VAL A 29 -21.73 38.78 -33.36
N TYR A 30 -20.96 38.96 -32.28
CA TYR A 30 -20.91 40.24 -31.57
C TYR A 30 -20.32 41.36 -32.44
N ALA A 31 -19.23 41.10 -33.17
CA ALA A 31 -18.61 42.08 -34.04
C ALA A 31 -19.57 42.52 -35.16
N VAL A 32 -20.26 41.58 -35.81
CA VAL A 32 -21.25 41.85 -36.84
C VAL A 32 -22.42 42.65 -36.25
N ALA A 33 -22.98 42.22 -35.11
CA ALA A 33 -24.09 42.90 -34.44
C ALA A 33 -23.74 44.36 -34.11
N VAL A 34 -22.60 44.58 -33.45
CA VAL A 34 -22.09 45.92 -33.07
C VAL A 34 -21.84 46.76 -34.31
N PHE A 35 -21.14 46.22 -35.31
CA PHE A 35 -20.86 46.95 -36.54
C PHE A 35 -22.13 47.34 -37.29
N GLY A 36 -23.12 46.44 -37.38
CA GLY A 36 -24.42 46.75 -37.98
C GLY A 36 -25.13 47.92 -37.29
N PHE A 37 -25.11 47.98 -35.96
CA PHE A 37 -25.68 49.13 -35.22
C PHE A 37 -24.98 50.46 -35.51
N THR A 38 -23.67 50.45 -35.80
CA THR A 38 -22.95 51.68 -36.19
C THR A 38 -23.24 52.14 -37.62
N LEU A 39 -23.71 51.23 -38.49
CA LEU A 39 -24.01 51.51 -39.89
C LEU A 39 -25.47 51.88 -40.14
N VAL A 40 -26.41 51.24 -39.44
CA VAL A 40 -27.85 51.48 -39.64
C VAL A 40 -28.21 52.87 -39.08
N PRO A 41 -28.68 53.81 -39.93
CA PRO A 41 -29.04 55.15 -39.48
C PRO A 41 -30.29 55.11 -38.57
N GLY A 42 -30.17 55.78 -37.43
CA GLY A 42 -31.30 56.14 -36.58
C GLY A 42 -31.79 57.54 -36.89
N ILE A 43 -32.78 57.99 -36.13
CA ILE A 43 -33.35 59.33 -36.22
C ILE A 43 -33.25 59.94 -34.82
N ASP A 44 -32.73 61.16 -34.72
CA ASP A 44 -32.72 61.88 -33.44
C ASP A 44 -34.07 62.55 -33.14
N ALA A 45 -34.21 63.13 -31.95
CA ALA A 45 -35.43 63.83 -31.54
C ALA A 45 -35.79 65.03 -32.44
N ALA A 46 -34.87 65.52 -33.27
CA ALA A 46 -35.07 66.60 -34.23
C ALA A 46 -35.34 66.10 -35.66
N GLY A 47 -35.48 64.79 -35.87
CA GLY A 47 -35.74 64.18 -37.18
C GLY A 47 -34.51 64.03 -38.08
N GLN A 48 -33.31 64.29 -37.57
CA GLN A 48 -32.06 64.20 -38.33
C GLN A 48 -31.46 62.79 -38.25
N PRO A 49 -30.73 62.34 -39.30
CA PRO A 49 -30.08 61.05 -39.30
C PRO A 49 -28.96 61.00 -38.25
N TRP A 50 -29.09 60.08 -37.29
CA TRP A 50 -28.12 59.86 -36.22
C TRP A 50 -27.46 58.48 -36.36
N ARG A 51 -26.17 58.38 -36.04
CA ARG A 51 -25.43 57.10 -36.05
C ARG A 51 -24.95 56.76 -34.65
N MET A 52 -25.13 55.49 -34.28
CA MET A 52 -24.68 54.99 -32.99
C MET A 52 -23.15 54.86 -32.97
N GLY A 53 -22.51 55.39 -31.93
CA GLY A 53 -21.08 55.18 -31.71
C GLY A 53 -20.77 53.74 -31.30
N PHE A 54 -19.57 53.26 -31.59
CA PHE A 54 -19.12 51.89 -31.27
C PHE A 54 -19.32 51.50 -29.81
N LEU A 55 -19.03 52.41 -28.88
CA LEU A 55 -19.19 52.14 -27.44
C LEU A 55 -20.66 51.91 -27.06
N HIS A 56 -21.57 52.72 -27.59
CA HIS A 56 -23.01 52.57 -27.35
C HIS A 56 -23.56 51.28 -27.98
N ALA A 57 -23.11 50.95 -29.19
CA ALA A 57 -23.50 49.70 -29.86
C ALA A 57 -22.98 48.47 -29.12
N PHE A 58 -21.72 48.47 -28.69
CA PHE A 58 -21.15 47.41 -27.87
C PHE A 58 -21.87 47.25 -26.54
N TYR A 59 -22.13 48.36 -25.85
CA TYR A 59 -22.87 48.38 -24.60
C TYR A 59 -24.28 47.77 -24.78
N PHE A 60 -25.02 48.23 -25.79
CA PHE A 60 -26.36 47.73 -26.11
C PHE A 60 -26.39 46.23 -26.42
N VAL A 61 -25.50 45.78 -27.33
CA VAL A 61 -25.40 44.35 -27.70
C VAL A 61 -24.97 43.49 -26.50
N SER A 62 -24.18 44.03 -25.57
CA SER A 62 -23.68 43.28 -24.41
C SER A 62 -24.77 42.86 -23.44
N PHE A 63 -25.68 43.76 -23.04
CA PHE A 63 -26.78 43.40 -22.12
C PHE A 63 -27.97 42.71 -22.83
N LEU A 64 -28.09 42.89 -24.15
CA LEU A 64 -29.07 42.20 -24.97
C LEU A 64 -28.66 40.76 -25.25
N GLY A 65 -27.38 40.52 -25.56
CA GLY A 65 -26.83 39.19 -25.80
C GLY A 65 -26.81 38.32 -24.54
N THR A 66 -26.76 38.91 -23.34
CA THR A 66 -26.96 38.21 -22.06
C THR A 66 -28.43 38.02 -21.70
N THR A 67 -29.37 38.39 -22.58
CA THR A 67 -30.82 38.29 -22.38
C THR A 67 -31.39 39.08 -21.20
N ILE A 68 -30.67 40.09 -20.69
CA ILE A 68 -31.13 40.95 -19.58
C ILE A 68 -32.18 41.94 -20.10
N GLY A 69 -31.88 42.63 -21.21
CA GLY A 69 -32.85 43.48 -21.90
C GLY A 69 -33.35 44.69 -21.12
N LEU A 70 -32.47 45.49 -20.51
CA LEU A 70 -32.83 46.66 -19.69
C LEU A 70 -33.59 47.78 -20.45
N GLY A 71 -33.63 47.72 -21.78
CA GLY A 71 -34.33 48.71 -22.60
C GLY A 71 -33.62 50.08 -22.69
N GLU A 72 -32.41 50.21 -22.15
CA GLU A 72 -31.62 51.43 -22.25
C GLU A 72 -31.10 51.64 -23.68
N ILE A 73 -31.71 52.59 -24.39
CA ILE A 73 -31.33 52.99 -25.75
C ILE A 73 -31.00 54.49 -25.78
N PRO A 74 -29.93 54.92 -26.49
CA PRO A 74 -29.53 56.33 -26.53
C PRO A 74 -30.59 57.24 -27.18
N GLN A 75 -31.32 56.69 -28.16
CA GLN A 75 -32.41 57.33 -28.90
C GLN A 75 -33.43 56.24 -29.27
N PRO A 76 -34.71 56.59 -29.51
CA PRO A 76 -35.71 55.65 -30.01
C PRO A 76 -35.26 55.01 -31.33
N PHE A 77 -35.28 53.68 -31.41
CA PHE A 77 -34.83 52.96 -32.60
C PHE A 77 -35.81 53.11 -33.77
N SER A 78 -35.25 53.36 -34.97
CA SER A 78 -35.98 53.27 -36.25
C SER A 78 -36.41 51.83 -36.54
N ASP A 79 -37.36 51.63 -37.46
CA ASP A 79 -37.81 50.28 -37.84
C ASP A 79 -36.67 49.40 -38.36
N ALA A 80 -35.72 50.00 -39.09
CA ALA A 80 -34.51 49.31 -39.55
C ALA A 80 -33.62 48.87 -38.37
N GLN A 81 -33.42 49.74 -37.36
CA GLN A 81 -32.66 49.40 -36.15
C GLN A 81 -33.38 48.34 -35.31
N ARG A 82 -34.71 48.35 -35.25
CA ARG A 82 -35.52 47.32 -34.57
C ARG A 82 -35.38 45.97 -35.25
N LEU A 83 -35.48 45.92 -36.58
CA LEU A 83 -35.29 44.68 -37.33
C LEU A 83 -33.87 44.12 -37.14
N TRP A 84 -32.85 44.98 -37.17
CA TRP A 84 -31.47 44.59 -36.88
C TRP A 84 -31.29 44.10 -35.44
N ALA A 85 -31.93 44.75 -34.48
CA ALA A 85 -31.93 44.32 -33.09
C ALA A 85 -32.55 42.92 -32.94
N THR A 86 -33.72 42.66 -33.54
CA THR A 86 -34.34 41.34 -33.53
C THR A 86 -33.44 40.25 -34.12
N ALA A 87 -32.81 40.51 -35.26
CA ALA A 87 -31.85 39.58 -35.86
C ALA A 87 -30.63 39.34 -34.96
N SER A 88 -30.12 40.41 -34.34
CA SER A 88 -28.99 40.35 -33.40
C SER A 88 -29.33 39.56 -32.14
N ILE A 89 -30.55 39.68 -31.60
CA ILE A 89 -31.02 38.87 -30.46
C ILE A 89 -30.93 37.40 -30.82
N TYR A 90 -31.57 36.96 -31.91
CA TYR A 90 -31.57 35.54 -32.27
C TYR A 90 -30.15 35.01 -32.51
N ALA A 91 -29.31 35.76 -33.23
CA ALA A 91 -27.93 35.35 -33.50
C ALA A 91 -27.09 35.25 -32.22
N THR A 92 -27.16 36.24 -31.33
CA THR A 92 -26.38 36.26 -30.08
C THR A 92 -26.84 35.18 -29.11
N VAL A 93 -28.15 34.96 -28.96
CA VAL A 93 -28.71 33.88 -28.12
C VAL A 93 -28.28 32.50 -28.64
N THR A 94 -28.38 32.24 -29.95
CA THR A 94 -27.92 30.96 -30.53
C THR A 94 -26.42 30.75 -30.32
N ALA A 95 -25.60 31.79 -30.50
CA ALA A 95 -24.15 31.71 -30.26
C ALA A 95 -23.83 31.41 -28.78
N TRP A 96 -24.53 32.03 -27.83
CA TRP A 96 -24.38 31.75 -26.40
C TRP A 96 -24.81 30.34 -26.01
N LEU A 97 -25.97 29.89 -26.48
CA LEU A 97 -26.46 28.52 -26.24
C LEU A 97 -25.48 27.48 -26.77
N TYR A 98 -24.96 27.68 -27.98
CA TYR A 98 -23.92 26.83 -28.54
C TYR A 98 -22.63 26.86 -27.72
N GLY A 99 -22.19 28.05 -27.27
CA GLY A 99 -21.02 28.22 -26.41
C GLY A 99 -21.12 27.47 -25.09
N ILE A 100 -22.26 27.59 -24.39
CA ILE A 100 -22.53 26.89 -23.14
C ILE A 100 -22.60 25.38 -23.38
N GLY A 101 -23.30 24.93 -24.43
CA GLY A 101 -23.38 23.51 -24.79
C GLY A 101 -22.00 22.90 -25.09
N ALA A 102 -21.18 23.60 -25.86
CA ALA A 102 -19.81 23.17 -26.14
C ALA A 102 -18.93 23.13 -24.88
N LEU A 103 -19.08 24.10 -23.96
CA LEU A 103 -18.39 24.09 -22.67
C LEU A 103 -18.81 22.89 -21.81
N LEU A 104 -20.10 22.64 -21.65
CA LEU A 104 -20.63 21.51 -20.87
C LEU A 104 -20.15 20.17 -21.45
N SER A 105 -20.21 20.01 -22.78
CA SER A 105 -19.73 18.81 -23.46
C SER A 105 -18.22 18.55 -23.24
N THR A 106 -17.43 19.62 -23.15
CA THR A 106 -15.98 19.52 -22.90
C THR A 106 -15.69 19.17 -21.44
N LEU A 107 -16.46 19.70 -20.49
CA LEU A 107 -16.34 19.38 -19.07
C LEU A 107 -16.77 17.95 -18.74
N GLN A 108 -17.69 17.39 -19.53
CA GLN A 108 -18.16 16.00 -19.40
C GLN A 108 -17.28 14.99 -20.16
N ASP A 109 -16.34 15.46 -21.00
CA ASP A 109 -15.45 14.59 -21.77
C ASP A 109 -14.56 13.74 -20.83
N PRO A 110 -14.63 12.40 -20.89
CA PRO A 110 -13.78 11.52 -20.09
C PRO A 110 -12.28 11.78 -20.29
N LEU A 111 -11.86 12.17 -21.51
CA LEU A 111 -10.45 12.47 -21.80
C LEU A 111 -9.99 13.74 -21.06
N PHE A 112 -10.84 14.76 -21.02
CA PHE A 112 -10.53 16.01 -20.32
C PHE A 112 -10.43 15.78 -18.81
N ARG A 113 -11.37 15.01 -18.23
CA ARG A 113 -11.34 14.61 -16.82
C ARG A 113 -10.08 13.82 -16.48
N ARG A 114 -9.68 12.86 -17.32
CA ARG A 114 -8.44 12.08 -17.14
C ARG A 114 -7.20 12.98 -17.11
N ILE A 115 -7.09 13.92 -18.06
CA ILE A 115 -5.94 14.85 -18.12
C ILE A 115 -5.91 15.77 -16.89
N LEU A 116 -7.06 16.25 -16.43
CA LEU A 116 -7.14 17.04 -15.20
C LEU A 116 -6.70 16.23 -13.98
N HIS A 117 -7.16 14.99 -13.87
CA HIS A 117 -6.79 14.08 -12.79
C HIS A 117 -5.29 13.79 -12.79
N GLU A 118 -4.71 13.43 -13.94
CA GLU A 118 -3.27 13.23 -14.11
C GLU A 118 -2.45 14.47 -13.72
N ASN A 119 -2.90 15.68 -14.09
CA ASN A 119 -2.21 16.92 -13.72
C ASN A 119 -2.30 17.24 -12.23
N ARG A 120 -3.46 17.01 -11.60
CA ARG A 120 -3.65 17.18 -10.15
C ARG A 120 -2.81 16.19 -9.37
N PHE A 121 -2.79 14.92 -9.78
CA PHE A 121 -1.93 13.88 -9.22
C PHE A 121 -0.44 14.27 -9.33
N ALA A 122 0.02 14.68 -10.51
CA ALA A 122 1.41 15.10 -10.72
C ALA A 122 1.78 16.32 -9.84
N ALA A 123 0.84 17.27 -9.65
CA ALA A 123 1.05 18.40 -8.76
C ALA A 123 1.10 17.98 -7.29
N ALA A 124 0.22 17.08 -6.85
CA ALA A 124 0.24 16.53 -5.50
C ALA A 124 1.55 15.80 -5.19
N VAL A 125 2.01 14.93 -6.09
CA VAL A 125 3.27 14.19 -5.95
C VAL A 125 4.48 15.13 -5.88
N ARG A 126 4.53 16.17 -6.73
CA ARG A 126 5.60 17.18 -6.67
C ARG A 126 5.58 18.01 -5.38
N GLY A 127 4.44 18.10 -4.72
CA GLY A 127 4.27 18.82 -3.46
C GLY A 127 4.69 18.03 -2.22
N LEU A 128 4.95 16.72 -2.35
CA LEU A 128 5.33 15.87 -1.22
C LEU A 128 6.71 16.25 -0.71
N ARG A 129 6.81 16.56 0.58
CA ARG A 129 8.09 16.88 1.25
C ARG A 129 8.58 15.76 2.17
N GLU A 130 7.66 14.93 2.62
CA GLU A 130 7.92 13.82 3.52
C GLU A 130 8.29 12.55 2.73
N PRO A 131 9.05 11.63 3.35
CA PRO A 131 9.39 10.35 2.74
C PRO A 131 8.13 9.59 2.33
N PHE A 132 8.11 9.05 1.10
CA PHE A 132 7.00 8.26 0.61
C PHE A 132 7.44 7.04 -0.19
N VAL A 133 6.54 6.06 -0.27
CA VAL A 133 6.70 4.84 -1.05
C VAL A 133 5.82 4.90 -2.29
N LEU A 134 6.40 4.59 -3.46
CA LEU A 134 5.66 4.42 -4.70
C LEU A 134 5.10 3.00 -4.77
N LEU A 135 3.78 2.87 -4.67
CA LEU A 135 3.05 1.61 -4.69
C LEU A 135 2.40 1.37 -6.07
N CYS A 136 2.95 0.42 -6.84
CA CYS A 136 2.38 -0.01 -8.12
C CYS A 136 1.50 -1.25 -7.89
N GLY A 137 0.19 -1.04 -7.80
CA GLY A 137 -0.82 -2.05 -7.49
C GLY A 137 -1.47 -1.81 -6.13
N TYR A 138 -2.81 -1.72 -6.11
CA TYR A 138 -3.62 -1.45 -4.93
C TYR A 138 -4.68 -2.55 -4.72
N ASP A 139 -4.20 -3.78 -4.60
CA ASP A 139 -5.00 -4.95 -4.24
C ASP A 139 -5.03 -5.18 -2.71
N ASP A 140 -5.39 -6.38 -2.26
CA ASP A 140 -5.42 -6.71 -0.83
C ASP A 140 -4.07 -6.51 -0.13
N ALA A 141 -2.95 -6.79 -0.81
CA ALA A 141 -1.62 -6.54 -0.26
C ALA A 141 -1.32 -5.04 -0.24
N GLY A 142 -1.56 -4.35 -1.37
CA GLY A 142 -1.33 -2.92 -1.51
C GLY A 142 -2.13 -2.08 -0.52
N LYS A 143 -3.41 -2.42 -0.28
CA LYS A 143 -4.29 -1.79 0.72
C LYS A 143 -3.71 -1.90 2.12
N LEU A 144 -3.33 -3.11 2.51
CA LEU A 144 -2.75 -3.36 3.83
C LEU A 144 -1.45 -2.56 3.98
N ILE A 145 -0.53 -2.66 3.03
CA ILE A 145 0.74 -1.90 3.05
C ILE A 145 0.49 -0.39 3.14
N ALA A 146 -0.43 0.15 2.34
CA ALA A 146 -0.67 1.58 2.30
C ALA A 146 -1.21 2.11 3.63
N ARG A 147 -2.21 1.43 4.19
CA ARG A 147 -2.76 1.77 5.51
C ARG A 147 -1.69 1.76 6.57
N GLU A 148 -0.95 0.67 6.62
CA GLU A 148 0.11 0.42 7.57
C GLU A 148 1.21 1.51 7.49
N LEU A 149 1.71 1.82 6.30
CA LEU A 149 2.71 2.88 6.13
C LEU A 149 2.16 4.27 6.53
N CYS A 150 0.89 4.55 6.22
CA CYS A 150 0.25 5.82 6.59
C CYS A 150 0.04 5.97 8.10
N GLU A 151 -0.31 4.89 8.82
CA GLU A 151 -0.42 4.90 10.29
C GLU A 151 0.92 5.26 10.96
N GLU A 152 2.04 4.95 10.32
CA GLU A 152 3.39 5.27 10.79
C GLU A 152 3.92 6.64 10.31
N GLY A 153 3.13 7.40 9.56
CA GLY A 153 3.55 8.70 9.02
C GLY A 153 4.41 8.61 7.76
N ILE A 154 4.48 7.46 7.09
CA ILE A 154 5.15 7.32 5.78
C ILE A 154 4.12 7.54 4.68
N GLY A 155 4.38 8.51 3.80
CA GLY A 155 3.50 8.79 2.67
C GLY A 155 3.44 7.64 1.67
N VAL A 156 2.35 7.53 0.93
CA VAL A 156 2.18 6.53 -0.12
C VAL A 156 1.67 7.20 -1.38
N VAL A 157 2.20 6.82 -2.54
CA VAL A 157 1.70 7.21 -3.86
C VAL A 157 1.27 5.95 -4.59
N VAL A 158 0.02 5.89 -5.04
CA VAL A 158 -0.58 4.69 -5.64
C VAL A 158 -0.71 4.82 -7.15
N VAL A 159 -0.32 3.77 -7.87
CA VAL A 159 -0.63 3.60 -9.30
C VAL A 159 -1.23 2.22 -9.51
N ASP A 160 -2.44 2.16 -10.07
CA ASP A 160 -3.07 0.90 -10.49
C ASP A 160 -3.74 1.07 -11.86
N ARG A 161 -3.87 -0.01 -12.62
CA ARG A 161 -4.54 0.02 -13.93
C ARG A 161 -6.07 -0.04 -13.81
N VAL A 162 -6.58 -0.58 -12.71
CA VAL A 162 -8.00 -0.77 -12.44
C VAL A 162 -8.56 0.44 -11.72
N GLN A 163 -9.55 1.11 -12.32
CA GLN A 163 -10.16 2.32 -11.76
C GLN A 163 -10.78 2.07 -10.38
N GLU A 164 -11.51 0.96 -10.22
CA GLU A 164 -12.16 0.59 -8.95
C GLU A 164 -11.17 0.52 -7.77
N ARG A 165 -9.93 0.09 -8.02
CA ARG A 165 -8.88 0.04 -7.00
C ARG A 165 -8.37 1.44 -6.64
N VAL A 166 -8.21 2.30 -7.64
CA VAL A 166 -7.81 3.71 -7.45
C VAL A 166 -8.88 4.47 -6.67
N ASP A 167 -10.15 4.30 -7.05
CA ASP A 167 -11.28 4.92 -6.35
C ASP A 167 -11.35 4.45 -4.88
N SER A 168 -11.00 3.18 -4.63
CA SER A 168 -11.02 2.65 -3.27
C SER A 168 -9.99 3.27 -2.33
N VAL A 169 -8.94 3.93 -2.84
CA VAL A 169 -7.98 4.68 -2.02
C VAL A 169 -8.67 5.81 -1.26
N GLU A 170 -9.64 6.47 -1.88
CA GLU A 170 -10.41 7.56 -1.24
C GLU A 170 -11.40 7.01 -0.21
N THR A 171 -11.90 5.78 -0.39
CA THR A 171 -12.89 5.16 0.51
C THR A 171 -12.27 4.40 1.68
N ASP A 172 -11.01 4.00 1.61
CA ASP A 172 -10.33 3.17 2.61
C ASP A 172 -9.92 3.94 3.90
N GLU A 173 -10.34 5.21 4.05
CA GLU A 173 -10.14 6.09 5.23
C GLU A 173 -8.69 6.08 5.77
N LEU A 174 -7.71 6.27 4.87
CA LEU A 174 -6.29 6.23 5.23
C LEU A 174 -5.90 7.44 6.11
N PRO A 175 -4.99 7.28 7.09
CA PRO A 175 -4.57 8.37 7.99
C PRO A 175 -3.90 9.57 7.29
N LEU A 176 -3.30 9.33 6.12
CA LEU A 176 -2.64 10.36 5.30
C LEU A 176 -3.34 10.46 3.95
N SER A 177 -3.28 11.64 3.33
CA SER A 177 -3.71 11.83 1.95
C SER A 177 -2.80 11.06 1.01
N VAL A 178 -3.34 10.07 0.30
CA VAL A 178 -2.62 9.22 -0.65
C VAL A 178 -2.97 9.62 -2.08
N PRO A 179 -2.05 10.25 -2.85
CA PRO A 179 -2.27 10.48 -4.28
C PRO A 179 -2.36 9.14 -5.02
N ALA A 180 -3.44 8.94 -5.76
CA ALA A 180 -3.66 7.74 -6.55
C ALA A 180 -3.88 8.07 -8.04
N LEU A 181 -3.40 7.22 -8.94
CA LEU A 181 -3.57 7.40 -10.38
C LEU A 181 -3.94 6.09 -11.09
N GLN A 182 -4.99 6.16 -11.91
CA GLN A 182 -5.33 5.11 -12.86
C GLN A 182 -4.38 5.15 -14.06
N ALA A 183 -3.35 4.31 -14.03
CA ALA A 183 -2.37 4.23 -15.10
C ALA A 183 -1.65 2.87 -15.14
N ASN A 184 -1.07 2.56 -16.29
CA ASN A 184 -0.30 1.34 -16.45
C ASN A 184 1.17 1.60 -16.05
N ALA A 185 1.57 1.07 -14.89
CA ALA A 185 2.90 1.22 -14.31
C ALA A 185 4.04 0.62 -15.16
N MET A 186 3.74 -0.20 -16.18
CA MET A 186 4.74 -0.67 -17.15
C MET A 186 5.33 0.46 -18.00
N HIS A 187 4.68 1.62 -18.06
CA HIS A 187 5.18 2.75 -18.84
C HIS A 187 6.13 3.62 -18.00
N PRO A 188 7.34 3.93 -18.49
CA PRO A 188 8.29 4.81 -17.78
C PRO A 188 7.70 6.18 -17.44
N GLY A 189 6.88 6.74 -18.34
CA GLY A 189 6.22 8.03 -18.13
C GLY A 189 5.31 8.04 -16.91
N THR A 190 4.62 6.93 -16.62
CA THR A 190 3.76 6.79 -15.44
C THR A 190 4.58 6.82 -14.15
N LEU A 191 5.70 6.09 -14.10
CA LEU A 191 6.58 6.08 -12.92
C LEU A 191 7.21 7.46 -12.67
N LEU A 192 7.57 8.18 -13.73
CA LEU A 192 8.05 9.56 -13.62
C LEU A 192 6.98 10.50 -13.05
N THR A 193 5.74 10.42 -13.54
CA THR A 193 4.62 11.20 -13.01
C THR A 193 4.31 10.84 -11.56
N ALA A 194 4.46 9.56 -11.18
CA ALA A 194 4.29 9.07 -9.82
C ALA A 194 5.48 9.35 -8.90
N GLY A 195 6.52 10.02 -9.39
CA GLY A 195 7.62 10.51 -8.56
C GLY A 195 8.69 9.47 -8.25
N VAL A 196 8.93 8.49 -9.12
CA VAL A 196 10.02 7.50 -8.92
C VAL A 196 11.40 8.16 -8.74
N ASN A 197 11.64 9.30 -9.40
CA ASN A 197 12.87 10.10 -9.29
C ASN A 197 12.79 11.19 -8.21
N HIS A 198 11.68 11.27 -7.46
CA HIS A 198 11.49 12.29 -6.44
C HIS A 198 12.49 12.10 -5.28
N PRO A 199 13.12 13.16 -4.74
CA PRO A 199 14.08 13.02 -3.64
C PRO A 199 13.53 12.32 -2.40
N ALA A 200 12.24 12.53 -2.10
CA ALA A 200 11.53 11.93 -0.99
C ALA A 200 10.98 10.51 -1.27
N CYS A 201 11.05 10.01 -2.51
CA CYS A 201 10.68 8.62 -2.80
C CYS A 201 11.74 7.68 -2.23
N ILE A 202 11.40 6.84 -1.25
CA ILE A 202 12.37 5.96 -0.58
C ILE A 202 12.41 4.54 -1.18
N ALA A 203 11.30 4.07 -1.73
CA ALA A 203 11.20 2.73 -2.33
C ALA A 203 10.10 2.68 -3.40
N THR A 204 10.26 1.77 -4.36
CA THR A 204 9.23 1.40 -5.33
C THR A 204 8.78 -0.04 -5.09
N LEU A 205 7.46 -0.24 -4.95
CA LEU A 205 6.81 -1.53 -4.76
C LEU A 205 6.12 -1.97 -6.05
N ALA A 206 6.55 -3.08 -6.62
CA ALA A 206 5.93 -3.71 -7.79
C ALA A 206 4.98 -4.84 -7.34
N LEU A 207 3.72 -4.50 -7.10
CA LEU A 207 2.66 -5.34 -6.52
C LEU A 207 1.41 -5.41 -7.42
N THR A 208 1.62 -5.54 -8.73
CA THR A 208 0.53 -5.45 -9.72
C THR A 208 -0.33 -6.72 -9.85
N GLY A 209 0.08 -7.81 -9.18
CA GLY A 209 -0.49 -9.15 -9.32
C GLY A 209 -0.10 -9.89 -10.60
N ASP A 210 0.71 -9.27 -11.47
CA ASP A 210 1.23 -9.87 -12.70
C ASP A 210 2.76 -9.81 -12.74
N ASP A 211 3.40 -10.96 -12.92
CA ASP A 211 4.86 -11.08 -12.90
C ASP A 211 5.52 -10.32 -14.05
N ALA A 212 4.89 -10.28 -15.23
CA ALA A 212 5.42 -9.56 -16.38
C ALA A 212 5.38 -8.04 -16.15
N ALA A 213 4.26 -7.51 -15.67
CA ALA A 213 4.14 -6.13 -15.28
C ALA A 213 5.11 -5.76 -14.14
N ASN A 214 5.25 -6.61 -13.12
CA ASN A 214 6.18 -6.40 -12.01
C ASN A 214 7.65 -6.35 -12.47
N LEU A 215 8.04 -7.19 -13.44
CA LEU A 215 9.38 -7.16 -14.05
C LEU A 215 9.61 -5.85 -14.80
N SER A 216 8.63 -5.40 -15.58
CA SER A 216 8.71 -4.13 -16.32
C SER A 216 8.81 -2.92 -15.38
N VAL A 217 7.99 -2.88 -14.32
CA VAL A 217 8.06 -1.84 -13.28
C VAL A 217 9.44 -1.82 -12.63
N SER A 218 9.96 -2.99 -12.25
CA SER A 218 11.26 -3.11 -11.59
C SER A 218 12.41 -2.62 -12.48
N LEU A 219 12.39 -3.00 -13.76
CA LEU A 219 13.37 -2.55 -14.75
C LEU A 219 13.32 -1.04 -14.96
N ASN A 220 12.13 -0.48 -15.18
CA ASN A 220 11.98 0.96 -15.38
C ASN A 220 12.38 1.75 -14.14
N ALA A 221 11.99 1.29 -12.95
CA ALA A 221 12.38 1.93 -11.70
C ALA A 221 13.91 1.94 -11.52
N LYS A 222 14.59 0.83 -11.82
CA LYS A 222 16.06 0.76 -11.74
C LYS A 222 16.78 1.61 -12.78
N ILE A 223 16.25 1.71 -14.00
CA ILE A 223 16.82 2.60 -15.02
C ILE A 223 16.65 4.07 -14.64
N LEU A 224 15.46 4.44 -14.14
CA LEU A 224 15.12 5.84 -13.83
C LEU A 224 15.75 6.32 -12.52
N ALA A 225 15.81 5.46 -11.51
CA ALA A 225 16.31 5.74 -10.17
C ALA A 225 17.16 4.57 -9.59
N PRO A 226 18.41 4.38 -10.06
CA PRO A 226 19.23 3.20 -9.72
C PRO A 226 19.45 2.98 -8.21
N GLU A 227 19.65 4.07 -7.47
CA GLU A 227 19.91 4.07 -6.02
C GLU A 227 18.66 3.79 -5.17
N ARG A 228 17.47 3.77 -5.76
CA ARG A 228 16.22 3.55 -5.02
C ARG A 228 15.94 2.07 -4.90
N GLN A 229 15.53 1.65 -3.71
CA GLN A 229 15.18 0.28 -3.43
C GLN A 229 13.94 -0.12 -4.24
N VAL A 230 13.99 -1.29 -4.86
CA VAL A 230 12.85 -1.89 -5.56
C VAL A 230 12.49 -3.20 -4.88
N ILE A 231 11.25 -3.29 -4.41
CA ILE A 231 10.69 -4.52 -3.83
C ILE A 231 9.64 -5.04 -4.79
N CYS A 232 9.77 -6.30 -5.17
CA CYS A 232 8.97 -6.91 -6.22
C CYS A 232 8.42 -8.26 -5.76
N VAL A 233 7.17 -8.53 -6.13
CA VAL A 233 6.55 -9.86 -5.96
C VAL A 233 6.67 -10.66 -7.26
N ALA A 234 7.05 -11.92 -7.14
CA ALA A 234 7.12 -12.87 -8.25
C ALA A 234 6.50 -14.20 -7.85
N HIS A 235 5.56 -14.69 -8.64
CA HIS A 235 4.94 -16.01 -8.44
C HIS A 235 5.66 -17.13 -9.21
N HIS A 236 6.39 -16.79 -10.27
CA HIS A 236 7.17 -17.74 -11.07
C HIS A 236 8.67 -17.60 -10.80
N HIS A 237 9.32 -18.75 -10.56
CA HIS A 237 10.76 -18.83 -10.34
C HIS A 237 11.58 -18.30 -11.55
N GLU A 238 11.07 -18.47 -12.78
CA GLU A 238 11.72 -17.93 -13.98
C GLU A 238 11.75 -16.39 -13.99
N HIS A 239 10.63 -15.76 -13.64
CA HIS A 239 10.52 -14.30 -13.55
C HIS A 239 11.35 -13.78 -12.37
N GLN A 240 11.40 -14.52 -11.26
CA GLN A 240 12.24 -14.19 -10.11
C GLN A 240 13.73 -14.09 -10.50
N ALA A 241 14.24 -15.04 -11.29
CA ALA A 241 15.62 -15.00 -11.78
C ALA A 241 15.88 -13.82 -12.72
N ALA A 242 14.92 -13.48 -13.59
CA ALA A 242 15.01 -12.31 -14.46
C ALA A 242 15.01 -10.99 -13.67
N MET A 243 14.11 -10.85 -12.70
CA MET A 243 14.01 -9.66 -11.84
C MET A 243 15.25 -9.47 -10.94
N ALA A 244 15.84 -10.57 -10.45
CA ALA A 244 17.09 -10.52 -9.70
C ALA A 244 18.24 -9.95 -10.54
N ARG A 245 18.32 -10.32 -11.83
CA ARG A 245 19.33 -9.79 -12.77
C ARG A 245 19.13 -8.30 -13.09
N VAL A 246 17.90 -7.82 -13.03
CA VAL A 246 17.54 -6.41 -13.21
C VAL A 246 17.95 -5.56 -11.99
N GLY A 247 18.28 -6.19 -10.86
CA GLY A 247 18.75 -5.52 -9.65
C GLY A 247 17.64 -5.21 -8.65
N ALA A 248 16.47 -5.85 -8.74
CA ALA A 248 15.47 -5.79 -7.66
C ALA A 248 16.08 -6.40 -6.38
N GLU A 249 16.22 -5.59 -5.33
CA GLU A 249 16.91 -6.00 -4.11
C GLU A 249 16.14 -7.03 -3.29
N HIS A 250 14.81 -6.99 -3.38
CA HIS A 250 13.95 -7.87 -2.61
C HIS A 250 12.87 -8.50 -3.49
N LEU A 251 12.95 -9.81 -3.60
CA LEU A 251 12.03 -10.65 -4.35
C LEU A 251 11.20 -11.47 -3.39
N ILE A 252 9.89 -11.30 -3.46
CA ILE A 252 8.94 -11.98 -2.58
C ILE A 252 8.15 -12.98 -3.43
N ASN A 253 8.34 -14.27 -3.17
CA ASN A 253 7.42 -15.29 -3.66
C ASN A 253 6.49 -15.71 -2.52
N PRO A 254 5.21 -15.29 -2.53
CA PRO A 254 4.30 -15.58 -1.42
C PRO A 254 4.03 -17.09 -1.25
N HIS A 255 4.14 -17.88 -2.32
CA HIS A 255 3.94 -19.34 -2.23
C HIS A 255 5.10 -20.00 -1.50
N ASP A 256 6.34 -19.64 -1.86
CA ASP A 256 7.53 -20.18 -1.19
C ASP A 256 7.62 -19.65 0.25
N THR A 257 7.32 -18.37 0.46
CA THR A 257 7.30 -17.77 1.81
C THR A 257 6.29 -18.48 2.71
N PHE A 258 5.09 -18.79 2.20
CA PHE A 258 4.11 -19.55 2.98
C PHE A 258 4.61 -20.97 3.30
N ALA A 259 5.02 -21.71 2.29
CA ALA A 259 5.39 -23.12 2.44
C ALA A 259 6.63 -23.28 3.32
N GLU A 260 7.60 -22.38 3.19
CA GLU A 260 8.75 -22.31 4.10
C GLU A 260 8.28 -22.01 5.53
N ARG A 261 7.38 -21.04 5.74
CA ARG A 261 6.83 -20.76 7.08
C ARG A 261 6.08 -21.95 7.68
N LEU A 262 5.29 -22.66 6.88
CA LEU A 262 4.57 -23.86 7.31
C LEU A 262 5.54 -24.98 7.71
N ALA A 263 6.56 -25.25 6.89
CA ALA A 263 7.59 -26.23 7.20
C ALA A 263 8.46 -25.83 8.41
N GLN A 264 8.77 -24.54 8.55
CA GLN A 264 9.44 -24.02 9.75
C GLN A 264 8.55 -24.15 10.99
N ALA A 265 7.24 -23.95 10.89
CA ALA A 265 6.33 -24.13 12.00
C ALA A 265 6.26 -25.60 12.47
N LEU A 266 6.44 -26.56 11.55
CA LEU A 266 6.55 -27.99 11.87
C LEU A 266 7.83 -28.36 12.64
N ILE A 267 8.95 -27.70 12.32
CA ILE A 267 10.25 -27.94 12.98
C ILE A 267 10.39 -27.11 14.25
N LYS A 268 9.98 -25.83 14.18
CA LYS A 268 10.14 -24.79 15.20
C LYS A 268 8.81 -24.07 15.49
N PRO A 269 7.83 -24.74 16.12
CA PRO A 269 6.54 -24.13 16.44
C PRO A 269 6.66 -22.83 17.26
N SER A 270 7.61 -22.76 18.20
CA SER A 270 7.82 -21.53 18.98
C SER A 270 8.26 -20.35 18.11
N LEU A 271 9.04 -20.59 17.05
CA LEU A 271 9.49 -19.52 16.15
C LEU A 271 8.32 -18.98 15.31
N HIS A 272 7.39 -19.85 14.93
CA HIS A 272 6.19 -19.45 14.21
C HIS A 272 5.33 -18.49 15.04
N VAL A 273 5.10 -18.79 16.32
CA VAL A 273 4.36 -17.91 17.25
C VAL A 273 5.07 -16.56 17.41
N ILE A 274 6.39 -16.56 17.61
CA ILE A 274 7.18 -15.31 17.69
C ILE A 274 7.07 -14.54 16.38
N TYR A 275 7.16 -15.22 15.24
CA TYR A 275 7.07 -14.58 13.94
C TYR A 275 5.72 -13.91 13.74
N GLU A 276 4.62 -14.65 13.95
CA GLU A 276 3.26 -14.11 13.83
C GLU A 276 3.09 -12.94 14.81
N SER A 277 3.35 -13.12 16.10
CA SER A 277 3.18 -12.04 17.10
C SER A 277 4.00 -10.77 16.81
N LEU A 278 5.19 -10.88 16.21
CA LEU A 278 6.05 -9.71 15.92
C LEU A 278 5.85 -9.10 14.52
N THR A 279 5.23 -9.84 13.58
CA THR A 279 5.09 -9.39 12.19
C THR A 279 3.63 -9.14 11.77
N THR A 280 2.67 -9.79 12.42
CA THR A 280 1.24 -9.44 12.31
C THR A 280 0.98 -8.20 13.14
N GLN A 281 1.09 -7.03 12.50
CA GLN A 281 0.76 -5.79 13.17
C GLN A 281 -0.77 -5.68 13.30
N THR A 282 -1.21 -5.58 14.55
CA THR A 282 -2.58 -5.68 15.08
C THR A 282 -3.17 -7.10 15.19
N SER A 283 -3.38 -7.51 16.46
CA SER A 283 -4.41 -8.46 16.89
C SER A 283 -4.12 -9.97 16.92
N THR A 284 -2.87 -10.42 16.95
CA THR A 284 -2.57 -11.83 17.30
C THR A 284 -1.94 -11.92 18.69
N PRO A 285 -2.69 -12.36 19.72
CA PRO A 285 -2.14 -12.75 21.02
C PRO A 285 -1.00 -13.75 20.83
N MET A 286 -0.03 -13.74 21.74
CA MET A 286 1.03 -14.75 21.76
C MET A 286 0.46 -16.09 22.25
N ALA A 287 -0.15 -16.82 21.31
CA ALA A 287 -0.82 -18.08 21.56
C ALA A 287 0.17 -19.23 21.84
N GLU A 288 -0.33 -20.33 22.39
CA GLU A 288 0.46 -21.56 22.46
C GLU A 288 0.79 -22.07 21.05
N PRO A 289 2.01 -22.60 20.83
CA PRO A 289 2.36 -23.16 19.53
C PRO A 289 1.40 -24.30 19.15
N PRO A 290 0.80 -24.27 17.94
CA PRO A 290 -0.12 -25.31 17.53
C PRO A 290 0.57 -26.68 17.46
N ALA A 291 -0.14 -27.72 17.89
CA ALA A 291 0.34 -29.10 17.80
C ALA A 291 0.20 -29.61 16.36
N PHE A 292 1.29 -29.54 15.60
CA PHE A 292 1.26 -30.00 14.21
C PHE A 292 1.30 -31.53 14.10
N PRO A 293 0.42 -32.14 13.27
CA PRO A 293 0.47 -33.57 13.02
C PRO A 293 1.68 -33.96 12.16
N ARG A 294 2.31 -35.08 12.50
CA ARG A 294 3.48 -35.63 11.77
C ARG A 294 3.16 -36.82 10.85
N GLY A 295 1.91 -37.25 10.80
CA GLY A 295 1.50 -38.38 9.98
C GLY A 295 1.23 -37.99 8.54
N ARG A 296 0.15 -38.51 7.94
CA ARG A 296 -0.12 -38.37 6.50
C ARG A 296 -0.84 -37.07 6.18
N TRP A 297 -0.32 -36.34 5.20
CA TRP A 297 -0.89 -35.07 4.74
C TRP A 297 -1.51 -35.23 3.35
N LEU A 298 -2.67 -34.61 3.13
CA LEU A 298 -3.25 -34.46 1.80
C LEU A 298 -3.02 -33.04 1.28
N VAL A 299 -2.69 -32.88 0.00
CA VAL A 299 -2.63 -31.56 -0.66
C VAL A 299 -3.64 -31.52 -1.80
N CYS A 300 -4.75 -30.83 -1.59
CA CYS A 300 -5.82 -30.66 -2.57
C CYS A 300 -5.61 -29.39 -3.41
N GLY A 301 -5.39 -29.55 -4.71
CA GLY A 301 -4.97 -28.48 -5.61
C GLY A 301 -3.44 -28.46 -5.77
N TYR A 302 -2.94 -29.33 -6.63
CA TYR A 302 -1.52 -29.57 -6.89
C TYR A 302 -0.95 -28.66 -8.00
N GLY A 303 -1.42 -27.42 -8.04
CA GLY A 303 -0.84 -26.36 -8.86
C GLY A 303 0.48 -25.82 -8.30
N ARG A 304 0.86 -24.60 -8.69
CA ARG A 304 2.12 -23.95 -8.26
C ARG A 304 2.30 -23.94 -6.74
N PHE A 305 1.28 -23.46 -6.02
CA PHE A 305 1.29 -23.38 -4.56
C PHE A 305 1.33 -24.77 -3.91
N GLY A 306 0.46 -25.70 -4.33
CA GLY A 306 0.44 -27.07 -3.79
C GLY A 306 1.76 -27.81 -3.98
N ARG A 307 2.41 -27.65 -5.14
CA ARG A 307 3.76 -28.20 -5.41
C ARG A 307 4.83 -27.62 -4.50
N THR A 308 4.78 -26.30 -4.28
CA THR A 308 5.72 -25.63 -3.37
C THR A 308 5.51 -26.09 -1.93
N VAL A 309 4.27 -26.20 -1.45
CA VAL A 309 3.95 -26.75 -0.12
C VAL A 309 4.46 -28.18 0.02
N HIS A 310 4.13 -29.05 -0.95
CA HIS A 310 4.59 -30.44 -0.94
C HIS A 310 6.12 -30.54 -0.86
N ARG A 311 6.86 -29.77 -1.66
CA ARG A 311 8.33 -29.76 -1.64
C ARG A 311 8.89 -29.43 -0.25
N HIS A 312 8.34 -28.41 0.41
CA HIS A 312 8.79 -28.00 1.74
C HIS A 312 8.37 -29.00 2.83
N LEU A 313 7.21 -29.63 2.71
CA LEU A 313 6.77 -30.71 3.62
C LEU A 313 7.65 -31.97 3.48
N GLN A 314 8.01 -32.35 2.27
CA GLN A 314 8.94 -33.48 2.03
C GLN A 314 10.32 -33.23 2.64
N GLN A 315 10.83 -31.99 2.58
CA GLN A 315 12.12 -31.63 3.19
C GLN A 315 12.15 -31.82 4.71
N VAL A 316 10.98 -31.77 5.37
CA VAL A 316 10.84 -32.00 6.81
C VAL A 316 10.37 -33.41 7.14
N GLY A 317 10.34 -34.30 6.15
CA GLY A 317 10.03 -35.74 6.31
C GLY A 317 8.54 -36.07 6.40
N ILE A 318 7.65 -35.17 5.98
CA ILE A 318 6.20 -35.41 5.98
C ILE A 318 5.79 -36.08 4.66
N GLU A 319 5.08 -37.20 4.78
CA GLU A 319 4.49 -37.90 3.64
C GLU A 319 3.24 -37.18 3.16
N VAL A 320 3.18 -36.90 1.86
CA VAL A 320 2.10 -36.13 1.23
C VAL A 320 1.51 -36.90 0.07
N THR A 321 0.19 -36.95 0.02
CA THR A 321 -0.57 -37.41 -1.15
C THR A 321 -1.21 -36.21 -1.85
N ALA A 322 -0.90 -36.03 -3.13
CA ALA A 322 -1.46 -34.95 -3.95
C ALA A 322 -2.85 -35.31 -4.48
N VAL A 323 -3.79 -34.37 -4.47
CA VAL A 323 -5.12 -34.52 -5.08
C VAL A 323 -5.35 -33.38 -6.06
N ASP A 324 -5.53 -33.69 -7.33
CA ASP A 324 -5.79 -32.69 -8.38
C ASP A 324 -6.56 -33.28 -9.57
N LEU A 325 -7.14 -32.42 -10.41
CA LEU A 325 -7.87 -32.78 -11.62
C LEU A 325 -6.97 -33.44 -12.67
N LEU A 326 -5.70 -33.06 -12.70
CA LEU A 326 -4.69 -33.58 -13.62
C LEU A 326 -3.63 -34.33 -12.83
N ALA A 327 -3.15 -35.44 -13.39
CA ALA A 327 -2.01 -36.13 -12.81
C ALA A 327 -0.78 -35.20 -12.81
N PRO A 328 0.01 -35.19 -11.72
CA PRO A 328 1.27 -34.45 -11.69
C PRO A 328 2.21 -34.96 -12.79
N ALA A 329 2.99 -34.05 -13.39
CA ALA A 329 3.96 -34.41 -14.42
C ALA A 329 5.06 -35.36 -13.90
N ASP A 330 5.28 -35.35 -12.59
CA ASP A 330 6.20 -36.26 -11.90
C ASP A 330 5.42 -37.48 -11.39
N ALA A 331 5.63 -38.63 -12.05
CA ALA A 331 4.95 -39.89 -11.74
C ALA A 331 5.41 -40.53 -10.42
N THR A 332 6.46 -40.01 -9.78
CA THR A 332 6.98 -40.56 -8.50
C THR A 332 6.19 -40.10 -7.28
N ILE A 333 5.29 -39.13 -7.46
CA ILE A 333 4.50 -38.53 -6.38
C ILE A 333 3.25 -39.37 -6.13
N ASP A 334 2.99 -39.72 -4.87
CA ASP A 334 1.73 -40.33 -4.47
C ASP A 334 0.59 -39.34 -4.76
N HIS A 335 -0.35 -39.73 -5.62
CA HIS A 335 -1.38 -38.83 -6.09
C HIS A 335 -2.71 -39.54 -6.39
N VAL A 336 -3.79 -38.77 -6.31
CA VAL A 336 -5.13 -39.17 -6.73
C VAL A 336 -5.66 -38.15 -7.74
N THR A 337 -6.02 -38.64 -8.92
CA THR A 337 -6.64 -37.81 -9.95
C THR A 337 -8.15 -37.75 -9.77
N GLY A 338 -8.69 -36.54 -9.65
CA GLY A 338 -10.11 -36.27 -9.50
C GLY A 338 -10.38 -34.93 -8.83
N SER A 339 -11.64 -34.50 -8.83
CA SER A 339 -12.02 -33.26 -8.16
C SER A 339 -12.04 -33.46 -6.65
N ALA A 340 -11.37 -32.59 -5.90
CA ALA A 340 -11.36 -32.64 -4.44
C ALA A 340 -12.70 -32.21 -3.80
N ILE A 341 -13.64 -31.67 -4.58
CA ILE A 341 -15.03 -31.44 -4.15
C ILE A 341 -15.88 -32.72 -4.23
N ASP A 342 -15.36 -33.80 -4.82
CA ASP A 342 -16.06 -35.09 -4.90
C ASP A 342 -15.63 -35.99 -3.74
N ALA A 343 -16.58 -36.42 -2.91
CA ALA A 343 -16.30 -37.30 -1.76
C ALA A 343 -15.56 -38.58 -2.17
N ALA A 344 -15.95 -39.20 -3.29
CA ALA A 344 -15.30 -40.40 -3.83
C ALA A 344 -13.80 -40.19 -4.13
N THR A 345 -13.38 -38.98 -4.52
CA THR A 345 -11.97 -38.67 -4.72
C THR A 345 -11.22 -38.60 -3.40
N LEU A 346 -11.79 -37.95 -2.38
CA LEU A 346 -11.18 -37.86 -1.06
C LEU A 346 -11.10 -39.23 -0.34
N HIS A 347 -12.11 -40.09 -0.52
CA HIS A 347 -12.06 -41.48 -0.06
C HIS A 347 -10.93 -42.28 -0.73
N ARG A 348 -10.75 -42.14 -2.05
CA ARG A 348 -9.60 -42.76 -2.76
C ARG A 348 -8.26 -42.23 -2.25
N ALA A 349 -8.21 -40.96 -1.84
CA ALA A 349 -7.06 -40.34 -1.18
C ALA A 349 -6.89 -40.74 0.30
N ARG A 350 -7.81 -41.55 0.84
CA ARG A 350 -7.79 -42.06 2.23
C ARG A 350 -7.84 -40.94 3.28
N ILE A 351 -8.71 -39.95 3.06
CA ILE A 351 -8.90 -38.80 3.96
C ILE A 351 -9.24 -39.19 5.41
N GLU A 352 -9.89 -40.33 5.61
CA GLU A 352 -10.25 -40.87 6.92
C GLU A 352 -9.04 -41.26 7.77
N HIS A 353 -7.90 -41.49 7.12
CA HIS A 353 -6.62 -41.83 7.73
C HIS A 353 -5.59 -40.71 7.61
N ALA A 354 -5.96 -39.58 7.03
CA ALA A 354 -5.10 -38.41 6.99
C ALA A 354 -5.13 -37.67 8.32
N ASP A 355 -3.97 -37.12 8.72
CA ASP A 355 -3.83 -36.31 9.91
C ASP A 355 -3.95 -34.82 9.60
N ALA A 356 -3.65 -34.43 8.36
CA ALA A 356 -3.79 -33.06 7.89
C ALA A 356 -4.22 -32.97 6.43
N ILE A 357 -4.83 -31.83 6.09
CA ILE A 357 -5.18 -31.46 4.71
C ILE A 357 -4.77 -30.02 4.43
N VAL A 358 -4.09 -29.81 3.31
CA VAL A 358 -3.80 -28.49 2.73
C VAL A 358 -4.73 -28.28 1.54
N VAL A 359 -5.55 -27.25 1.60
CA VAL A 359 -6.46 -26.86 0.51
C VAL A 359 -5.87 -25.65 -0.21
N ALA A 360 -5.41 -25.89 -1.44
CA ALA A 360 -4.41 -25.09 -2.14
C ALA A 360 -4.85 -24.55 -3.50
N THR A 361 -6.13 -24.67 -3.86
CA THR A 361 -6.63 -24.25 -5.17
C THR A 361 -6.63 -22.71 -5.30
N PRO A 362 -6.63 -22.15 -6.54
CA PRO A 362 -6.68 -20.71 -6.74
C PRO A 362 -8.08 -20.11 -6.56
N ASN A 363 -9.11 -20.93 -6.34
CA ASN A 363 -10.50 -20.49 -6.19
C ASN A 363 -10.95 -20.67 -4.75
N ASP A 364 -11.27 -19.56 -4.08
CA ASP A 364 -11.69 -19.55 -2.68
C ASP A 364 -12.99 -20.35 -2.46
N THR A 365 -13.96 -20.28 -3.37
CA THR A 365 -15.21 -21.08 -3.27
C THR A 365 -14.92 -22.57 -3.33
N THR A 366 -14.01 -22.99 -4.21
CA THR A 366 -13.55 -24.40 -4.26
C THR A 366 -12.82 -24.78 -2.98
N ASN A 367 -11.98 -23.89 -2.43
CA ASN A 367 -11.27 -24.16 -1.17
C ASN A 367 -12.25 -24.34 0.00
N LEU A 368 -13.27 -23.48 0.11
CA LEU A 368 -14.30 -23.58 1.14
C LEU A 368 -15.10 -24.90 1.00
N ALA A 369 -15.49 -25.28 -0.23
CA ALA A 369 -16.22 -26.52 -0.49
C ALA A 369 -15.41 -27.78 -0.12
N ILE A 370 -14.12 -27.82 -0.51
CA ILE A 370 -13.22 -28.91 -0.13
C ILE A 370 -13.08 -28.97 1.39
N ALA A 371 -12.91 -27.82 2.06
CA ALA A 371 -12.72 -27.78 3.51
C ALA A 371 -13.96 -28.26 4.27
N MET A 372 -15.17 -27.88 3.85
CA MET A 372 -16.42 -28.36 4.43
C MET A 372 -16.56 -29.88 4.27
N LEU A 373 -16.32 -30.40 3.06
CA LEU A 373 -16.38 -31.83 2.79
C LEU A 373 -15.31 -32.61 3.56
N ALA A 374 -14.09 -32.08 3.65
CA ALA A 374 -13.00 -32.69 4.41
C ALA A 374 -13.34 -32.79 5.90
N ARG A 375 -13.92 -31.73 6.48
CA ARG A 375 -14.36 -31.72 7.89
C ARG A 375 -15.51 -32.69 8.14
N GLU A 376 -16.43 -32.85 7.19
CA GLU A 376 -17.50 -33.84 7.25
C GLU A 376 -16.94 -35.28 7.25
N LEU A 377 -16.00 -35.57 6.35
CA LEU A 377 -15.42 -36.92 6.21
C LEU A 377 -14.44 -37.28 7.34
N ASN A 378 -13.70 -36.31 7.86
CA ASN A 378 -12.78 -36.51 8.98
C ASN A 378 -12.74 -35.26 9.88
N PRO A 379 -13.54 -35.24 10.96
CA PRO A 379 -13.63 -34.09 11.86
C PRO A 379 -12.33 -33.72 12.58
N ARG A 380 -11.37 -34.65 12.67
CA ARG A 380 -10.10 -34.49 13.41
C ARG A 380 -8.96 -33.95 12.56
N LEU A 381 -9.18 -33.67 11.28
CA LEU A 381 -8.14 -33.14 10.39
C LEU A 381 -7.61 -31.81 10.90
N PHE A 382 -6.28 -31.69 10.90
CA PHE A 382 -5.62 -30.40 10.91
C PHE A 382 -5.74 -29.77 9.51
N MET A 383 -6.43 -28.63 9.41
CA MET A 383 -6.75 -28.01 8.13
C MET A 383 -5.91 -26.76 7.90
N VAL A 384 -5.24 -26.74 6.74
CA VAL A 384 -4.51 -25.58 6.24
C VAL A 384 -5.22 -25.06 4.99
N LEU A 385 -5.81 -23.88 5.06
CA LEU A 385 -6.56 -23.28 3.96
C LEU A 385 -5.81 -22.12 3.34
N ARG A 386 -5.74 -22.11 2.01
CA ARG A 386 -5.35 -20.94 1.24
C ARG A 386 -6.56 -20.06 0.97
N GLN A 387 -6.44 -18.80 1.36
CA GLN A 387 -7.34 -17.71 1.00
C GLN A 387 -6.63 -16.79 -0.01
N SER A 388 -7.33 -16.47 -1.09
CA SER A 388 -6.85 -15.57 -2.13
C SER A 388 -7.38 -14.16 -1.94
N GLU A 389 -8.64 -14.01 -1.50
CA GLU A 389 -9.33 -12.72 -1.51
C GLU A 389 -9.84 -12.33 -0.13
N ARG A 390 -9.50 -11.12 0.35
CA ARG A 390 -9.85 -10.63 1.69
C ARG A 390 -11.37 -10.53 1.91
N ARG A 391 -12.16 -10.28 0.86
CA ARG A 391 -13.63 -10.23 0.97
C ARG A 391 -14.24 -11.54 1.51
N ASN A 392 -13.56 -12.67 1.33
CA ASN A 392 -14.03 -13.97 1.78
C ASN A 392 -13.61 -14.30 3.23
N THR A 393 -12.84 -13.45 3.91
CA THR A 393 -12.36 -13.70 5.29
C THR A 393 -13.47 -14.13 6.26
N PRO A 394 -14.68 -13.56 6.25
CA PRO A 394 -15.75 -14.02 7.14
C PRO A 394 -16.15 -15.48 6.92
N LEU A 395 -16.13 -15.96 5.67
CA LEU A 395 -16.45 -17.35 5.33
C LEU A 395 -15.33 -18.30 5.78
N PHE A 396 -14.07 -17.94 5.57
CA PHE A 396 -12.94 -18.74 6.04
C PHE A 396 -12.90 -18.83 7.57
N ARG A 397 -13.22 -17.74 8.29
CA ARG A 397 -13.34 -17.75 9.75
C ARG A 397 -14.45 -18.69 10.24
N ALA A 398 -15.53 -18.85 9.49
CA ALA A 398 -16.63 -19.75 9.86
C ALA A 398 -16.27 -21.24 9.69
N ILE A 399 -15.29 -21.58 8.85
CA ILE A 399 -14.81 -22.96 8.69
C ILE A 399 -13.93 -23.40 9.86
N ASP A 400 -13.34 -22.45 10.59
CA ASP A 400 -12.48 -22.70 11.75
C ASP A 400 -11.36 -23.71 11.42
N ALA A 401 -10.60 -23.39 10.37
CA ALA A 401 -9.40 -24.13 10.02
C ALA A 401 -8.22 -23.73 10.89
N ASP A 402 -7.37 -24.69 11.24
CA ASP A 402 -6.23 -24.51 12.13
C ASP A 402 -5.25 -23.45 11.61
N ILE A 403 -5.03 -23.40 10.29
CA ILE A 403 -4.25 -22.35 9.65
C ILE A 403 -4.99 -21.85 8.42
N THR A 404 -5.26 -20.55 8.36
CA THR A 404 -5.73 -19.89 7.14
C THR A 404 -4.70 -18.87 6.69
N THR A 405 -4.27 -18.95 5.43
CA THR A 405 -3.29 -18.02 4.87
C THR A 405 -3.91 -17.13 3.80
N LEU A 406 -3.84 -15.81 4.00
CA LEU A 406 -4.21 -14.84 2.99
C LEU A 406 -2.97 -14.45 2.18
N SER A 407 -3.00 -14.69 0.86
CA SER A 407 -1.85 -14.42 -0.01
C SER A 407 -1.39 -12.96 0.05
N GLY A 408 -2.34 -12.00 0.06
CA GLY A 408 -2.02 -10.58 0.16
C GLY A 408 -1.39 -10.18 1.50
N TYR A 409 -1.75 -10.89 2.58
CA TYR A 409 -1.18 -10.66 3.91
C TYR A 409 0.31 -11.07 3.97
N ILE A 410 0.68 -12.20 3.35
CA ILE A 410 2.09 -12.63 3.29
C ILE A 410 2.96 -11.58 2.61
N VAL A 411 2.49 -11.06 1.47
CA VAL A 411 3.18 -10.02 0.71
C VAL A 411 3.34 -8.77 1.56
N ALA A 412 2.25 -8.29 2.16
CA ALA A 412 2.27 -7.10 3.00
C ALA A 412 3.23 -7.25 4.18
N ALA A 413 3.14 -8.36 4.93
CA ALA A 413 4.03 -8.62 6.06
C ALA A 413 5.50 -8.61 5.64
N GLU A 414 5.84 -9.18 4.49
CA GLU A 414 7.22 -9.24 4.01
C GLU A 414 7.73 -7.88 3.49
N VAL A 415 6.89 -7.11 2.81
CA VAL A 415 7.21 -5.73 2.38
C VAL A 415 7.41 -4.83 3.60
N LEU A 416 6.48 -4.87 4.55
CA LEU A 416 6.53 -4.08 5.77
C LEU A 416 7.73 -4.48 6.63
N ARG A 417 8.07 -5.76 6.70
CA ARG A 417 9.31 -6.25 7.34
C ARG A 417 10.56 -5.57 6.75
N ILE A 418 10.62 -5.43 5.42
CA ILE A 418 11.74 -4.80 4.72
C ILE A 418 11.77 -3.28 4.95
N ILE A 419 10.63 -2.60 4.83
CA ILE A 419 10.55 -1.13 4.92
C ILE A 419 10.66 -0.63 6.36
N ARG A 420 9.91 -1.24 7.29
CA ARG A 420 9.72 -0.74 8.66
C ARG A 420 10.87 -1.09 9.60
N ALA A 421 11.36 -2.32 9.51
CA ALA A 421 12.21 -2.88 10.55
C ALA A 421 13.33 -3.76 9.97
N PRO A 422 14.34 -3.15 9.31
CA PRO A 422 15.53 -3.88 8.88
C PRO A 422 16.23 -4.60 10.04
N GLN A 423 16.06 -4.12 11.27
CA GLN A 423 16.55 -4.79 12.47
C GLN A 423 15.72 -6.02 12.86
N LEU A 424 14.39 -5.96 12.80
CA LEU A 424 13.52 -7.11 13.06
C LEU A 424 13.74 -8.22 12.03
N SER A 425 13.82 -7.84 10.75
CA SER A 425 14.23 -8.70 9.65
C SER A 425 15.49 -9.49 9.96
N TYR A 426 16.51 -8.78 10.42
CA TYR A 426 17.81 -9.34 10.72
C TYR A 426 17.74 -10.28 11.93
N PHE A 427 17.02 -9.87 12.98
CA PHE A 427 16.76 -10.68 14.17
C PHE A 427 16.07 -12.00 13.80
N LEU A 428 14.95 -11.95 13.07
CA LEU A 428 14.20 -13.16 12.68
C LEU A 428 15.06 -14.10 11.82
N ARG A 429 15.90 -13.55 10.94
CA ARG A 429 16.85 -14.36 10.15
C ARG A 429 17.87 -15.08 11.02
N LEU A 430 18.37 -14.44 12.06
CA LEU A 430 19.29 -15.05 13.02
C LEU A 430 18.59 -16.04 13.95
N ALA A 431 17.39 -15.72 14.42
CA ALA A 431 16.56 -16.61 15.23
C ALA A 431 16.24 -17.91 14.47
N ARG A 432 16.03 -17.84 13.15
CA ARG A 432 15.86 -19.01 12.28
C ARG A 432 17.07 -19.95 12.27
N GLN A 433 18.27 -19.45 12.58
CA GLN A 433 19.50 -20.26 12.66
C GLN A 433 19.68 -20.93 14.04
N GLN A 434 18.91 -20.54 15.06
CA GLN A 434 18.96 -21.14 16.40
C GLN A 434 18.12 -22.42 16.48
N ASP A 435 18.31 -23.25 17.50
CA ASP A 435 17.50 -24.46 17.72
C ASP A 435 16.14 -24.16 18.38
N GLU A 436 15.24 -25.15 18.41
CA GLU A 436 13.91 -24.96 19.02
C GLU A 436 13.97 -24.73 20.53
N ALA A 437 15.01 -25.25 21.21
CA ALA A 437 15.20 -25.03 22.64
C ALA A 437 15.48 -23.55 22.95
N TRP A 438 16.35 -22.91 22.18
CA TRP A 438 16.64 -21.49 22.30
C TRP A 438 15.41 -20.63 21.97
N VAL A 439 14.70 -20.97 20.89
CA VAL A 439 13.51 -20.22 20.46
C VAL A 439 12.38 -20.35 21.48
N ARG A 440 12.19 -21.54 22.06
CA ARG A 440 11.22 -21.75 23.14
C ARG A 440 11.55 -20.91 24.36
N GLY A 441 12.82 -20.85 24.78
CA GLY A 441 13.24 -20.00 25.89
C GLY A 441 13.01 -18.51 25.63
N LEU A 442 13.15 -18.06 24.37
CA LEU A 442 12.75 -16.71 23.98
C LEU A 442 11.23 -16.50 24.09
N LEU A 443 10.43 -17.44 23.57
CA LEU A 443 8.97 -17.35 23.65
C LEU A 443 8.50 -17.30 25.11
N GLU A 444 9.06 -18.15 25.97
CA GLU A 444 8.81 -18.14 27.42
C GLU A 444 9.16 -16.78 28.04
N ARG A 445 10.36 -16.24 27.74
CA ARG A 445 10.76 -14.91 28.22
C ARG A 445 9.83 -13.79 27.74
N MET A 446 9.33 -13.88 26.50
CA MET A 446 8.34 -12.95 25.96
C MET A 446 7.02 -13.07 26.71
N ARG A 447 6.50 -14.28 26.92
CA ARG A 447 5.26 -14.51 27.69
C ARG A 447 5.38 -14.08 29.15
N GLU A 448 6.51 -14.32 29.79
CA GLU A 448 6.77 -13.89 31.18
C GLU A 448 6.77 -12.36 31.33
N ARG A 449 7.37 -11.63 30.37
CA ARG A 449 7.49 -10.16 30.46
C ARG A 449 6.31 -9.39 29.87
N ILE A 450 5.77 -9.87 28.76
CA ILE A 450 4.73 -9.19 27.98
C ILE A 450 3.34 -9.76 28.31
N GLY A 451 3.26 -11.02 28.75
CA GLY A 451 2.02 -11.78 28.84
C GLY A 451 1.57 -12.30 27.48
N ASP A 452 0.35 -12.85 27.43
CA ASP A 452 -0.27 -13.33 26.18
C ASP A 452 -0.93 -12.19 25.37
N GLU A 453 -0.56 -10.94 25.64
CA GLU A 453 -1.09 -9.75 24.96
C GLU A 453 -0.35 -9.46 23.63
N ILE A 454 -0.88 -8.51 22.84
CA ILE A 454 -0.30 -8.10 21.56
C ILE A 454 1.06 -7.44 21.80
N ALA A 455 2.09 -7.95 21.14
CA ALA A 455 3.45 -7.40 21.21
C ALA A 455 3.69 -6.42 20.06
N GLU A 456 4.19 -5.22 20.38
CA GLU A 456 4.70 -4.27 19.40
C GLU A 456 6.22 -4.35 19.32
N THR A 457 6.78 -4.07 18.14
CA THR A 457 8.23 -3.94 17.96
C THR A 457 8.62 -2.49 17.71
N TRP A 458 9.67 -2.02 18.38
CA TRP A 458 10.26 -0.70 18.08
C TRP A 458 11.78 -0.74 18.22
N SER A 459 12.43 0.14 17.45
CA SER A 459 13.88 0.35 17.51
C SER A 459 14.17 1.70 18.13
N ILE A 460 15.17 1.76 19.00
CA ILE A 460 15.65 3.00 19.60
C ILE A 460 17.15 3.19 19.32
N GLY A 461 17.50 4.37 18.81
CA GLY A 461 18.88 4.80 18.62
C GLY A 461 19.44 5.43 19.89
N ILE A 462 20.67 5.08 20.24
CA ILE A 462 21.36 5.67 21.37
C ILE A 462 22.09 6.93 20.90
N ASP A 463 21.31 7.99 20.73
CA ASP A 463 21.78 9.30 20.30
C ASP A 463 21.11 10.44 21.09
N ALA A 464 21.57 11.67 20.84
CA ALA A 464 21.12 12.86 21.56
C ALA A 464 19.66 13.24 21.26
N ALA A 465 19.15 12.87 20.08
CA ALA A 465 17.80 13.23 19.64
C ALA A 465 16.77 12.24 20.19
N ALA A 466 17.08 10.95 20.17
CA ALA A 466 16.19 9.88 20.63
C ALA A 466 16.26 9.62 22.14
N MET A 467 17.43 9.77 22.78
CA MET A 467 17.65 9.41 24.19
C MET A 467 18.52 10.46 24.92
N PRO A 468 18.04 11.71 25.09
CA PRO A 468 18.86 12.81 25.59
C PRO A 468 19.44 12.55 26.99
N ALA A 469 18.69 11.90 27.90
CA ALA A 469 19.17 11.59 29.25
C ALA A 469 20.27 10.52 29.25
N VAL A 470 20.11 9.48 28.43
CA VAL A 470 21.11 8.40 28.30
C VAL A 470 22.36 8.91 27.60
N ALA A 471 22.21 9.69 26.53
CA ALA A 471 23.32 10.30 25.83
C ALA A 471 24.11 11.25 26.75
N ALA A 472 23.43 12.01 27.61
CA ALA A 472 24.08 12.86 28.61
C ALA A 472 24.80 12.04 29.69
N ALA A 473 24.22 10.93 30.14
CA ALA A 473 24.85 10.03 31.11
C ALA A 473 26.13 9.39 30.56
N ILE A 474 26.08 8.87 29.33
CA ILE A 474 27.23 8.25 28.65
C ILE A 474 28.34 9.28 28.42
N ARG A 475 28.02 10.50 27.96
CA ARG A 475 29.02 11.58 27.80
C ARG A 475 29.68 12.00 29.11
N ARG A 476 28.99 11.86 30.24
CA ARG A 476 29.53 12.11 31.59
C ARG A 476 30.32 10.91 32.14
N GLY A 477 30.61 9.90 31.32
CA GLY A 477 31.37 8.71 31.71
C GLY A 477 30.59 7.69 32.55
N ARG A 478 29.26 7.79 32.63
CA ARG A 478 28.44 6.81 33.37
C ARG A 478 28.11 5.61 32.48
N LYS A 479 28.30 4.40 33.03
CA LYS A 479 27.86 3.15 32.41
C LYS A 479 26.34 3.03 32.54
N VAL A 480 25.65 2.89 31.40
CA VAL A 480 24.22 2.54 31.32
C VAL A 480 24.14 1.19 30.63
N THR A 481 23.40 0.23 31.19
CA THR A 481 23.22 -1.10 30.59
C THR A 481 21.80 -1.31 30.06
N VAL A 482 21.62 -2.35 29.24
CA VAL A 482 20.29 -2.77 28.76
C VAL A 482 19.35 -3.01 29.95
N GLY A 483 19.81 -3.70 30.99
CA GLY A 483 19.03 -4.00 32.19
C GLY A 483 18.54 -2.75 32.93
N ASP A 484 19.31 -1.66 32.94
CA ASP A 484 18.90 -0.39 33.55
C ASP A 484 17.68 0.22 32.82
N LEU A 485 17.62 0.06 31.49
CA LEU A 485 16.49 0.54 30.68
C LEU A 485 15.27 -0.38 30.75
N MET A 486 15.48 -1.67 31.06
CA MET A 486 14.40 -2.66 31.15
C MET A 486 13.70 -2.69 32.52
N ARG A 487 13.83 -1.62 33.31
CA ARG A 487 13.14 -1.43 34.60
C ARG A 487 12.04 -0.40 34.47
N ALA A 488 10.94 -0.61 35.19
CA ALA A 488 9.83 0.33 35.18
C ALA A 488 10.22 1.66 35.89
N PRO A 489 9.90 2.83 35.30
CA PRO A 489 10.32 4.12 35.86
C PRO A 489 9.67 4.47 37.20
N ASP A 490 8.50 3.91 37.47
CA ASP A 490 7.69 4.02 38.69
C ASP A 490 8.15 3.08 39.80
N ASN A 491 8.64 1.88 39.45
CA ASN A 491 9.18 0.92 40.40
C ASN A 491 10.31 0.10 39.78
N ARG A 492 11.55 0.39 40.19
CA ARG A 492 12.77 -0.22 39.64
C ARG A 492 12.92 -1.72 39.90
N GLU A 493 12.17 -2.28 40.86
CA GLU A 493 12.17 -3.72 41.15
C GLU A 493 11.29 -4.49 40.15
N ILE A 494 10.44 -3.78 39.40
CA ILE A 494 9.56 -4.37 38.40
C ILE A 494 10.20 -4.26 37.01
N PRO A 495 10.32 -5.36 36.26
CA PRO A 495 10.77 -5.31 34.88
C PRO A 495 9.75 -4.56 34.02
N LEU A 496 10.25 -3.78 33.07
CA LEU A 496 9.42 -3.22 32.01
C LEU A 496 8.80 -4.37 31.21
N SER A 497 7.54 -4.23 30.78
CA SER A 497 6.82 -5.20 29.93
C SER A 497 7.33 -5.18 28.48
N ALA A 498 8.64 -5.39 28.33
CA ALA A 498 9.39 -5.39 27.09
C ALA A 498 10.60 -6.35 27.18
N VAL A 499 10.98 -6.91 26.04
CA VAL A 499 12.13 -7.79 25.85
C VAL A 499 13.08 -7.15 24.83
N PRO A 500 14.38 -7.03 25.14
CA PRO A 500 15.38 -6.61 24.16
C PRO A 500 15.72 -7.79 23.24
N LEU A 501 15.49 -7.62 21.94
CA LEU A 501 15.67 -8.67 20.92
C LEU A 501 17.06 -8.64 20.28
N LEU A 502 17.56 -7.44 19.96
CA LEU A 502 18.82 -7.26 19.23
C LEU A 502 19.50 -5.95 19.63
N LEU A 503 20.79 -6.01 19.95
CA LEU A 503 21.66 -4.83 20.07
C LEU A 503 22.59 -4.76 18.86
N GLN A 504 22.51 -3.67 18.10
CA GLN A 504 23.35 -3.40 16.94
C GLN A 504 24.37 -2.32 17.26
N ARG A 505 25.65 -2.67 17.11
CA ARG A 505 26.80 -1.78 17.27
C ARG A 505 27.48 -1.55 15.91
N ARG A 506 28.48 -0.66 15.87
CA ARG A 506 29.28 -0.40 14.67
C ARG A 506 30.15 -1.59 14.24
N GLU A 507 30.63 -2.39 15.20
CA GLU A 507 31.54 -3.53 14.96
C GLU A 507 30.90 -4.91 15.14
N GLY A 508 29.59 -4.99 15.41
CA GLY A 508 28.95 -6.28 15.68
C GLY A 508 27.50 -6.18 16.10
N LYS A 509 26.87 -7.34 16.30
CA LYS A 509 25.46 -7.46 16.70
C LYS A 509 25.32 -8.57 17.73
N SER A 510 24.50 -8.34 18.75
CA SER A 510 24.23 -9.28 19.84
C SER A 510 22.74 -9.62 19.87
N LEU A 511 22.41 -10.92 19.85
CA LEU A 511 21.04 -11.44 20.02
C LEU A 511 20.72 -11.55 21.50
N LEU A 512 19.52 -11.12 21.91
CA LEU A 512 19.07 -11.16 23.30
C LEU A 512 20.14 -10.63 24.27
N PRO A 513 20.55 -9.35 24.12
CA PRO A 513 21.62 -8.77 24.93
C PRO A 513 21.30 -8.94 26.42
N GLY A 514 22.32 -9.29 27.19
CA GLY A 514 22.18 -9.50 28.64
C GLY A 514 21.94 -8.19 29.39
N ASP A 515 21.35 -8.27 30.58
CA ASP A 515 21.03 -7.09 31.39
C ASP A 515 22.27 -6.26 31.78
N GLU A 516 23.45 -6.89 31.80
CA GLU A 516 24.75 -6.26 32.11
C GLU A 516 25.44 -5.61 30.91
N GLU A 517 24.89 -5.78 29.71
CA GLU A 517 25.51 -5.31 28.48
C GLU A 517 25.45 -3.79 28.39
N ALA A 518 26.63 -3.16 28.26
CA ALA A 518 26.77 -1.72 28.25
C ALA A 518 26.33 -1.12 26.92
N LEU A 519 25.68 0.03 27.00
CA LEU A 519 25.21 0.80 25.87
C LEU A 519 26.23 1.88 25.49
N ALA A 520 26.51 2.02 24.19
CA ALA A 520 27.39 3.04 23.64
C ALA A 520 26.64 4.02 22.72
N MET A 521 27.20 5.21 22.54
CA MET A 521 26.66 6.18 21.58
C MET A 521 26.72 5.62 20.16
N GLY A 522 25.61 5.73 19.43
CA GLY A 522 25.47 5.20 18.07
C GLY A 522 24.98 3.75 18.00
N ASP A 523 24.83 3.08 19.15
CA ASP A 523 24.16 1.77 19.19
C ASP A 523 22.67 1.91 18.82
N ARG A 524 22.08 0.82 18.36
CA ARG A 524 20.62 0.70 18.19
C ARG A 524 20.11 -0.55 18.87
N LEU A 525 19.06 -0.39 19.67
CA LEU A 525 18.41 -1.47 20.40
C LEU A 525 17.02 -1.74 19.81
N LEU A 526 16.79 -2.98 19.37
CA LEU A 526 15.48 -3.48 18.96
C LEU A 526 14.78 -4.11 20.17
N LEU A 527 13.53 -3.73 20.39
CA LEU A 527 12.69 -4.17 21.51
C LEU A 527 11.36 -4.70 20.98
N CYS A 528 10.78 -5.65 21.72
CA CYS A 528 9.35 -5.95 21.63
C CYS A 528 8.68 -5.82 23.00
N GLY A 529 7.40 -5.43 23.05
CA GLY A 529 6.69 -5.23 24.30
C GLY A 529 5.31 -4.60 24.12
N ARG A 530 4.65 -4.23 25.22
CA ARG A 530 3.36 -3.53 25.19
C ARG A 530 3.53 -2.07 24.78
N ASP A 531 2.53 -1.45 24.15
CA ASP A 531 2.56 0.00 23.83
C ASP A 531 2.83 0.87 25.07
N ALA A 532 2.19 0.55 26.20
CA ALA A 532 2.45 1.22 27.48
C ALA A 532 3.93 1.14 27.91
N ALA A 533 4.64 0.05 27.60
CA ALA A 533 6.05 -0.10 27.89
C ALA A 533 6.92 0.83 27.02
N ARG A 534 6.54 1.03 25.75
CA ARG A 534 7.20 1.98 24.84
C ARG A 534 7.08 3.41 25.38
N GLY A 535 5.90 3.82 25.83
CA GLY A 535 5.67 5.12 26.46
C GLY A 535 6.50 5.33 27.74
N ARG A 536 6.52 4.33 28.63
CA ARG A 536 7.32 4.35 29.87
C ARG A 536 8.83 4.41 29.59
N LEU A 537 9.32 3.65 28.63
CA LEU A 537 10.73 3.71 28.21
C LEU A 537 11.07 5.09 27.66
N ARG A 538 10.20 5.67 26.83
CA ARG A 538 10.39 7.02 26.29
C ARG A 538 10.53 8.06 27.42
N TRP A 539 9.78 7.92 28.50
CA TRP A 539 9.94 8.77 29.69
C TRP A 539 11.31 8.57 30.35
N THR A 540 11.73 7.33 30.62
CA THR A 540 13.04 6.99 31.21
C THR A 540 14.22 7.59 30.43
N VAL A 541 14.18 7.51 29.11
CA VAL A 541 15.32 7.93 28.25
C VAL A 541 15.34 9.44 27.98
N SER A 542 14.22 10.13 28.26
CA SER A 542 14.09 11.59 28.07
C SER A 542 14.37 12.37 29.35
N ASP A 543 14.11 11.80 30.53
CA ASP A 543 14.23 12.47 31.83
C ASP A 543 15.48 12.02 32.61
N ASP A 544 16.42 12.94 32.84
CA ASP A 544 17.67 12.70 33.56
C ASP A 544 17.46 12.32 35.05
N ARG A 545 16.35 12.73 35.68
CA ARG A 545 16.03 12.38 37.08
C ARG A 545 15.60 10.92 37.18
N VAL A 546 14.72 10.49 36.28
CA VAL A 546 14.22 9.10 36.22
C VAL A 546 15.37 8.16 35.91
N LEU A 547 16.20 8.47 34.91
CA LEU A 547 17.38 7.66 34.60
C LEU A 547 18.34 7.55 35.80
N ARG A 548 18.60 8.66 36.51
CA ARG A 548 19.45 8.62 37.73
C ARG A 548 18.86 7.75 38.84
N TYR A 549 17.54 7.76 39.02
CA TYR A 549 16.87 6.92 40.00
C TYR A 549 17.09 5.43 39.71
N LEU A 550 16.98 5.02 38.45
CA LEU A 550 17.21 3.63 38.02
C LEU A 550 18.69 3.22 38.18
N LEU A 551 19.62 4.10 37.78
CA LEU A 551 21.07 3.82 37.87
C LEU A 551 21.57 3.68 39.33
N ARG A 552 20.97 4.39 40.29
CA ARG A 552 21.36 4.32 41.71
C ARG A 552 21.09 2.96 42.35
N ALA A 553 20.18 2.15 41.81
CA ALA A 553 19.92 0.79 42.29
C ALA A 553 21.15 -0.13 42.16
N ARG A 554 22.07 0.19 41.25
CA ARG A 554 23.31 -0.56 41.02
C ARG A 554 24.41 -0.24 42.03
N ALA A 555 24.36 0.92 42.68
CA ALA A 555 25.38 1.38 43.62
C ALA A 555 25.21 0.81 45.05
N GLY A 556 24.15 0.02 45.29
CA GLY A 556 23.83 -0.60 46.59
C GLY A 556 23.80 -2.13 46.56
N ARG A 557 24.38 -2.77 45.54
CA ARG A 557 24.63 -4.22 45.50
C ARG A 557 26.13 -4.48 45.44
#